data_AF-A0A9X3ETF0-F1
#
_entry.id   AF-A0A9X3ETF0-F1
#
_cell.length_a   1.000
_cell.length_b   1.000
_cell.length_c   1.000
_cell.angle_alpha   90.00
_cell.angle_beta   90.00
_cell.angle_gamma   90.00
#
_symmetry.space_group_name_H-M   'P 1'
#
loop_
_entity.id
_entity.type
_entity.pdbx_description
1 polymer ?
#
loop_
_entity_poly.entity_id
_entity_poly.type
_entity_poly.pdbx_seq_one_letter_code
_entity_poly.pdbx_strand_id
1 'polypeptide(L)'
;MSDPAFSGIPEALATAVRAVDVPHDLRTLFERLAVPLALEVEAPAEDAPPLALQLLRLASHGASLRLVGARMSAAGSKVRFIHGMKDLVLGTAELAEGIPALARRVAQSLLEADEAAGALERFARESPRQEALRRLTRAMLETGSIDRLRTILLIGMTSGLALGFSRAALFVYDEDGRALVGESAIGPADAGEAARATSGLSLEQRIAEVETTEPRYENSCARSRST
;
A
#
# COMPACT_ATOMS: atom_id res chain seq x y z
N MET A 1 -21.74 -20.88 10.36
CA MET A 1 -22.12 -19.47 10.09
C MET A 1 -21.54 -19.10 8.75
N SER A 2 -22.39 -18.83 7.75
CA SER A 2 -21.93 -18.44 6.41
C SER A 2 -21.42 -17.00 6.45
N ASP A 3 -20.17 -16.81 6.06
CA ASP A 3 -19.51 -15.50 5.97
C ASP A 3 -20.11 -14.69 4.81
N PRO A 4 -20.60 -13.46 5.05
CA PRO A 4 -21.24 -12.64 4.03
C PRO A 4 -20.33 -12.32 2.84
N ALA A 5 -19.00 -12.33 3.02
CA ALA A 5 -18.06 -12.11 1.94
C ALA A 5 -18.15 -13.17 0.82
N PHE A 6 -18.64 -14.37 1.14
CA PHE A 6 -18.71 -15.49 0.19
C PHE A 6 -20.13 -15.79 -0.29
N SER A 7 -21.08 -14.87 -0.07
CA SER A 7 -22.45 -15.05 -0.55
C SER A 7 -22.46 -15.18 -2.08
N GLY A 8 -23.00 -16.28 -2.62
CA GLY A 8 -23.04 -16.54 -4.06
C GLY A 8 -21.88 -17.40 -4.61
N ILE A 9 -20.95 -17.85 -3.75
CA ILE A 9 -19.94 -18.84 -4.09
C ILE A 9 -20.41 -20.24 -3.62
N PRO A 10 -20.34 -21.28 -4.47
CA PRO A 10 -20.63 -22.65 -4.05
C PRO A 10 -19.76 -23.09 -2.87
N GLU A 11 -20.32 -23.75 -1.86
CA GLU A 11 -19.64 -24.06 -0.59
C GLU A 11 -18.32 -24.84 -0.77
N ALA A 12 -18.28 -25.76 -1.72
CA ALA A 12 -17.08 -26.51 -2.07
C ALA A 12 -15.94 -25.58 -2.55
N LEU A 13 -16.25 -24.58 -3.38
CA LEU A 13 -15.30 -23.55 -3.80
C LEU A 13 -14.97 -22.60 -2.64
N ALA A 14 -15.96 -22.18 -1.84
CA ALA A 14 -15.74 -21.29 -0.71
C ALA A 14 -14.72 -21.87 0.28
N THR A 15 -14.74 -23.19 0.50
CA THR A 15 -13.77 -23.88 1.35
C THR A 15 -12.34 -23.74 0.79
N ALA A 16 -12.15 -24.02 -0.50
CA ALA A 16 -10.85 -23.87 -1.17
C ALA A 16 -10.35 -22.41 -1.14
N VAL A 17 -11.25 -21.45 -1.35
CA VAL A 17 -10.92 -20.02 -1.41
C VAL A 17 -10.45 -19.50 -0.05
N ARG A 18 -11.08 -19.93 1.05
CA ARG A 18 -10.65 -19.55 2.41
C ARG A 18 -9.23 -20.03 2.73
N ALA A 19 -8.80 -21.14 2.15
CA ALA A 19 -7.48 -21.72 2.39
C ALA A 19 -6.35 -21.01 1.63
N VAL A 20 -6.66 -20.19 0.61
CA VAL A 20 -5.67 -19.61 -0.30
C VAL A 20 -5.34 -18.17 0.05
N ASP A 21 -4.08 -17.84 0.29
CA ASP A 21 -3.65 -16.46 0.47
C ASP A 21 -3.61 -15.67 -0.85
N VAL A 22 -4.00 -14.39 -0.79
CA VAL A 22 -3.92 -13.47 -1.92
C VAL A 22 -2.54 -12.79 -1.92
N PRO A 23 -1.70 -12.99 -2.95
CA PRO A 23 -0.40 -12.35 -3.06
C PRO A 23 -0.52 -10.83 -3.03
N HIS A 24 0.48 -10.15 -2.45
CA HIS A 24 0.50 -8.69 -2.38
C HIS A 24 0.43 -8.06 -3.77
N ASP A 25 1.18 -8.58 -4.74
CA ASP A 25 1.24 -8.05 -6.11
C ASP A 25 -0.13 -8.10 -6.80
N LEU A 26 -0.94 -9.13 -6.51
CA LEU A 26 -2.28 -9.26 -7.05
C LEU A 26 -3.22 -8.20 -6.46
N ARG A 27 -3.16 -7.98 -5.14
CA ARG A 27 -3.94 -6.90 -4.48
C ARG A 27 -3.55 -5.55 -5.05
N THR A 28 -2.25 -5.28 -5.10
CA THR A 28 -1.69 -4.04 -5.63
C THR A 28 -2.11 -3.83 -7.08
N LEU A 29 -2.08 -4.84 -7.94
CA LEU A 29 -2.53 -4.73 -9.33
C LEU A 29 -3.96 -4.16 -9.41
N PHE A 30 -4.92 -4.79 -8.73
CA PHE A 30 -6.32 -4.37 -8.82
C PHE A 30 -6.59 -3.06 -8.08
N GLU A 31 -5.96 -2.81 -6.93
CA GLU A 31 -6.04 -1.50 -6.25
C GLU A 31 -5.53 -0.37 -7.15
N ARG A 32 -4.45 -0.64 -7.90
CA ARG A 32 -3.80 0.34 -8.79
C ARG A 32 -4.45 0.43 -10.16
N LEU A 33 -5.28 -0.51 -10.58
CA LEU A 33 -6.09 -0.34 -11.78
C LEU A 33 -7.16 0.74 -11.56
N ALA A 34 -7.75 0.83 -10.37
CA ALA A 34 -8.86 1.73 -9.98
C ALA A 34 -9.97 1.90 -11.02
N VAL A 35 -10.11 0.92 -11.91
CA VAL A 35 -11.27 0.73 -12.77
C VAL A 35 -12.10 -0.40 -12.17
N PRO A 36 -13.43 -0.26 -12.12
CA PRO A 36 -14.29 -1.33 -11.64
C PRO A 36 -14.27 -2.49 -12.64
N LEU A 37 -13.82 -3.65 -12.19
CA LEU A 37 -13.83 -4.89 -12.95
C LEU A 37 -14.85 -5.86 -12.37
N ALA A 38 -15.73 -6.37 -13.20
CA ALA A 38 -16.62 -7.47 -12.85
C ALA A 38 -15.91 -8.81 -13.11
N LEU A 39 -16.10 -9.77 -12.20
CA LEU A 39 -15.48 -11.09 -12.25
C LEU A 39 -16.54 -12.19 -12.25
N GLU A 40 -16.44 -13.11 -13.20
CA GLU A 40 -17.13 -14.39 -13.18
C GLU A 40 -16.11 -15.52 -13.14
N VAL A 41 -16.32 -16.52 -12.28
CA VAL A 41 -15.40 -17.65 -12.14
C VAL A 41 -16.14 -18.96 -12.27
N GLU A 42 -15.56 -19.85 -13.07
CA GLU A 42 -15.92 -21.25 -13.17
C GLU A 42 -14.69 -22.07 -12.81
N ALA A 43 -14.78 -22.93 -11.81
CA ALA A 43 -13.63 -23.76 -11.41
C ALA A 43 -14.08 -25.10 -10.81
N PRO A 44 -13.26 -26.16 -10.94
CA PRO A 44 -13.44 -27.37 -10.14
C PRO A 44 -13.11 -27.09 -8.67
N ALA A 45 -13.68 -27.84 -7.73
CA ALA A 45 -13.41 -27.61 -6.31
C ALA A 45 -12.01 -28.08 -5.87
N GLU A 46 -11.52 -29.19 -6.44
CA GLU A 46 -10.29 -29.86 -5.95
C GLU A 46 -9.02 -29.44 -6.71
N ASP A 47 -9.14 -29.08 -8.00
CA ASP A 47 -7.98 -28.81 -8.89
C ASP A 47 -8.09 -27.43 -9.56
N ALA A 48 -8.61 -26.45 -8.83
CA ALA A 48 -8.64 -25.07 -9.31
C ALA A 48 -7.22 -24.48 -9.30
N PRO A 49 -6.77 -23.81 -10.38
CA PRO A 49 -5.53 -23.05 -10.37
C PRO A 49 -5.52 -22.05 -9.21
N PRO A 50 -4.38 -21.91 -8.49
CA PRO A 50 -4.28 -21.00 -7.36
C PRO A 50 -4.73 -19.58 -7.71
N LEU A 51 -4.38 -19.08 -8.90
CA LEU A 51 -4.74 -17.73 -9.34
C LEU A 51 -6.27 -17.54 -9.46
N ALA A 52 -7.03 -18.56 -9.85
CA ALA A 52 -8.49 -18.48 -9.91
C ALA A 52 -9.10 -18.32 -8.50
N LEU A 53 -8.62 -19.11 -7.54
CA LEU A 53 -9.05 -19.04 -6.14
C LEU A 53 -8.64 -17.70 -5.50
N GLN A 54 -7.43 -17.21 -5.79
CA GLN A 54 -6.93 -15.91 -5.34
C GLN A 54 -7.78 -14.74 -5.85
N LEU A 55 -8.15 -14.77 -7.13
CA LEU A 55 -9.02 -13.76 -7.74
C LEU A 55 -10.43 -13.80 -7.14
N LEU A 56 -10.97 -15.00 -6.92
CA LEU A 56 -12.26 -15.15 -6.26
C LEU A 56 -12.22 -14.58 -4.83
N ARG A 57 -11.16 -14.90 -4.06
CA ARG A 57 -10.94 -14.36 -2.71
C ARG A 57 -10.83 -12.84 -2.73
N LEU A 58 -10.08 -12.28 -3.68
CA LEU A 58 -9.95 -10.84 -3.82
C LEU A 58 -11.31 -10.18 -4.12
N ALA A 59 -12.09 -10.77 -5.03
CA ALA A 59 -13.39 -10.25 -5.43
C ALA A 59 -14.44 -10.30 -4.32
N SER A 60 -14.37 -11.29 -3.41
CA SER A 60 -15.24 -11.37 -2.22
C SER A 60 -15.05 -10.22 -1.22
N HIS A 61 -13.96 -9.45 -1.30
CA HIS A 61 -13.70 -8.32 -0.39
C HIS A 61 -14.06 -6.95 -1.01
N GLY A 62 -14.56 -6.90 -2.25
CA GLY A 62 -15.32 -5.76 -2.78
C GLY A 62 -14.55 -4.47 -3.03
N ALA A 63 -13.24 -4.53 -3.29
CA ALA A 63 -12.46 -3.34 -3.65
C ALA A 63 -12.71 -2.94 -5.13
N SER A 64 -11.73 -3.14 -6.01
CA SER A 64 -11.81 -2.82 -7.44
C SER A 64 -12.26 -3.99 -8.31
N LEU A 65 -12.30 -5.20 -7.74
CA LEU A 65 -12.77 -6.42 -8.39
C LEU A 65 -14.07 -6.85 -7.72
N ARG A 66 -15.15 -6.89 -8.49
CA ARG A 66 -16.49 -7.24 -8.01
C ARG A 66 -16.89 -8.61 -8.52
N LEU A 67 -17.19 -9.52 -7.61
CA LEU A 67 -17.73 -10.82 -7.98
C LEU A 67 -19.16 -10.67 -8.51
N VAL A 68 -19.41 -11.16 -9.73
CA VAL A 68 -20.73 -11.18 -10.39
C VAL A 68 -21.29 -12.60 -10.41
N GLY A 69 -20.43 -13.61 -10.50
CA GLY A 69 -20.87 -15.00 -10.45
C GLY A 69 -19.73 -15.98 -10.16
N ALA A 70 -20.06 -17.05 -9.47
CA ALA A 70 -19.16 -18.16 -9.21
C ALA A 70 -19.91 -19.48 -9.40
N ARG A 71 -19.37 -20.39 -10.22
CA ARG A 71 -19.98 -21.70 -10.46
C ARG A 71 -18.94 -22.81 -10.49
N MET A 72 -19.39 -24.02 -10.18
CA MET A 72 -18.55 -25.20 -10.33
C MET A 72 -18.53 -25.67 -11.78
N SER A 73 -17.38 -26.12 -12.25
CA SER A 73 -17.20 -26.70 -13.58
C SER A 73 -16.27 -27.90 -13.53
N ALA A 74 -16.68 -29.00 -14.15
CA ALA A 74 -15.83 -30.19 -14.36
C ALA A 74 -14.92 -30.05 -15.59
N ALA A 75 -15.18 -29.09 -16.48
CA ALA A 75 -14.46 -28.90 -17.74
C ALA A 75 -13.18 -28.06 -17.60
N GLY A 76 -12.71 -27.83 -16.37
CA GLY A 76 -11.57 -26.98 -16.05
C GLY A 76 -11.98 -25.57 -15.60
N SER A 77 -10.97 -24.72 -15.38
CA SER A 77 -11.16 -23.38 -14.84
C SER A 77 -11.29 -22.34 -15.94
N LYS A 78 -12.25 -21.45 -15.79
CA LYS A 78 -12.46 -20.26 -16.61
C LYS A 78 -12.68 -19.06 -15.71
N VAL A 79 -11.94 -18.00 -15.97
CA VAL A 79 -12.11 -16.73 -15.29
C VAL A 79 -12.43 -15.67 -16.34
N ARG A 80 -13.57 -15.00 -16.19
CA ARG A 80 -13.99 -13.92 -17.07
C ARG A 80 -13.95 -12.60 -16.33
N PHE A 81 -13.22 -11.66 -16.90
CA PHE A 81 -13.21 -10.27 -16.48
C PHE A 81 -14.08 -9.44 -17.43
N ILE A 82 -14.84 -8.51 -16.88
CA ILE A 82 -15.77 -7.67 -17.62
C ILE A 82 -15.49 -6.21 -17.26
N HIS A 83 -15.30 -5.37 -18.27
CA HIS A 83 -15.12 -3.94 -18.13
C HIS A 83 -15.83 -3.19 -19.27
N GLY A 84 -16.90 -2.47 -18.93
CA GLY A 84 -17.74 -1.82 -19.94
C GLY A 84 -18.29 -2.82 -20.95
N MET A 85 -17.92 -2.65 -22.23
CA MET A 85 -18.31 -3.54 -23.34
C MET A 85 -17.25 -4.61 -23.65
N LYS A 86 -16.10 -4.59 -22.97
CA LYS A 86 -15.00 -5.52 -23.18
C LYS A 86 -15.05 -6.65 -22.18
N ASP A 87 -14.67 -7.84 -22.63
CA ASP A 87 -14.46 -8.98 -21.75
C ASP A 87 -13.17 -9.72 -22.09
N LEU A 88 -12.62 -10.38 -21.08
CA LEU A 88 -11.41 -11.20 -21.17
C LEU A 88 -11.69 -12.51 -20.47
N VAL A 89 -11.59 -13.62 -21.20
CA VAL A 89 -11.74 -14.97 -20.66
C VAL A 89 -10.36 -15.63 -20.61
N LEU A 90 -10.01 -16.16 -19.45
CA LEU A 90 -8.79 -16.92 -19.22
C LEU A 90 -9.16 -18.35 -18.84
N GLY A 91 -8.56 -19.33 -19.50
CA GLY A 91 -8.68 -20.75 -19.15
C GLY A 91 -7.58 -21.20 -18.19
N THR A 92 -7.59 -22.49 -17.85
CA THR A 92 -6.63 -23.12 -16.94
C THR A 92 -5.17 -22.85 -17.33
N ALA A 93 -4.84 -22.95 -18.61
CA ALA A 93 -3.47 -22.78 -19.10
C ALA A 93 -2.98 -21.34 -18.88
N GLU A 94 -3.82 -20.35 -19.18
CA GLU A 94 -3.42 -18.94 -19.08
C GLU A 94 -3.39 -18.46 -17.64
N LEU A 95 -4.20 -19.07 -16.76
CA LEU A 95 -4.15 -18.85 -15.32
C LEU A 95 -2.86 -19.41 -14.69
N ALA A 96 -2.24 -20.42 -15.31
CA ALA A 96 -0.97 -20.99 -14.86
C ALA A 96 0.25 -20.11 -15.21
N GLU A 97 0.12 -19.16 -16.15
CA GLU A 97 1.19 -18.20 -16.51
C GLU A 97 1.47 -17.16 -15.41
N GLY A 98 0.57 -17.03 -14.43
CA GLY A 98 0.75 -16.21 -13.24
C GLY A 98 0.38 -14.73 -13.39
N ILE A 99 0.66 -13.96 -12.33
CA ILE A 99 0.21 -12.56 -12.17
C ILE A 99 0.76 -11.62 -13.27
N PRO A 100 2.03 -11.69 -13.71
CA PRO A 100 2.53 -10.79 -14.76
C PRO A 100 1.83 -10.98 -16.11
N ALA A 101 1.52 -12.22 -16.48
CA ALA A 101 0.78 -12.52 -17.70
C ALA A 101 -0.67 -12.04 -17.59
N LEU A 102 -1.33 -12.26 -16.45
CA LEU A 102 -2.65 -11.71 -16.15
C LEU A 102 -2.66 -10.18 -16.29
N ALA A 103 -1.73 -9.48 -15.63
CA ALA A 103 -1.66 -8.02 -15.66
C ALA A 103 -1.52 -7.49 -17.09
N ARG A 104 -0.66 -8.13 -17.90
CA ARG A 104 -0.48 -7.79 -19.31
C ARG A 104 -1.77 -7.97 -20.11
N ARG A 105 -2.45 -9.10 -19.96
CA ARG A 105 -3.69 -9.40 -20.70
C ARG A 105 -4.83 -8.47 -20.30
N VAL A 106 -4.99 -8.19 -19.01
CA VAL A 106 -5.97 -7.20 -18.50
C VAL A 106 -5.68 -5.83 -19.10
N ALA A 107 -4.44 -5.36 -19.04
CA ALA A 107 -4.06 -4.07 -19.59
C ALA A 107 -4.29 -3.96 -21.11
N GLN A 108 -4.00 -5.03 -21.87
CA GLN A 108 -4.14 -5.04 -23.33
C GLN A 108 -5.57 -5.21 -23.81
N SER A 109 -6.39 -5.99 -23.08
CA SER A 109 -7.69 -6.45 -23.56
C SER A 109 -8.86 -5.69 -22.95
N LEU A 110 -8.71 -5.15 -21.74
CA LEU A 110 -9.82 -4.53 -21.00
C LEU A 110 -9.69 -3.02 -20.88
N LEU A 111 -8.47 -2.49 -20.78
CA LEU A 111 -8.29 -1.06 -20.54
C LEU A 111 -8.28 -0.27 -21.85
N GLU A 112 -8.87 0.92 -21.82
CA GLU A 112 -8.64 1.94 -22.85
C GLU A 112 -7.30 2.66 -22.62
N ALA A 113 -6.84 3.39 -23.64
CA ALA A 113 -5.57 4.14 -23.57
C ALA A 113 -5.54 5.14 -22.40
N ASP A 114 -6.63 5.87 -22.17
CA ASP A 114 -6.72 6.84 -21.06
C ASP A 114 -6.72 6.16 -19.68
N GLU A 115 -7.32 4.99 -19.56
CA GLU A 115 -7.35 4.22 -18.32
C GLU A 115 -5.99 3.62 -18.01
N ALA A 116 -5.31 3.08 -19.03
CA ALA A 116 -3.95 2.58 -18.93
C ALA A 116 -2.97 3.72 -18.56
N ALA A 117 -3.12 4.90 -19.20
CA ALA A 117 -2.34 6.09 -18.87
C ALA A 117 -2.60 6.53 -17.42
N GLY A 118 -3.86 6.60 -16.99
CA GLY A 118 -4.24 6.95 -15.63
C GLY A 118 -3.71 5.95 -14.58
N ALA A 119 -3.68 4.66 -14.89
CA ALA A 119 -3.07 3.64 -14.03
C ALA A 119 -1.55 3.82 -13.93
N LEU A 120 -0.89 4.11 -15.05
CA LEU A 120 0.55 4.38 -15.10
C LEU A 120 0.91 5.66 -14.34
N GLU A 121 0.13 6.74 -14.48
CA GLU A 121 0.33 7.98 -13.74
C GLU A 121 0.19 7.75 -12.22
N ARG A 122 -0.82 6.99 -11.79
CA ARG A 122 -0.99 6.64 -10.37
C ARG A 122 0.16 5.80 -9.85
N PHE A 123 0.67 4.88 -10.64
CA PHE A 123 1.88 4.12 -10.32
C PHE A 123 3.10 5.03 -10.19
N ALA A 124 3.32 5.92 -11.16
CA ALA A 124 4.44 6.86 -11.18
C ALA A 124 4.39 7.86 -10.01
N ARG A 125 3.21 8.28 -9.57
CA ARG A 125 3.04 9.16 -8.40
C ARG A 125 3.35 8.47 -7.08
N GLU A 126 3.07 7.18 -6.96
CA GLU A 126 3.30 6.43 -5.71
C GLU A 126 4.73 5.90 -5.59
N SER A 127 5.39 5.59 -6.70
CA SER A 127 6.73 5.01 -6.71
C SER A 127 7.75 5.81 -5.86
N PRO A 128 7.81 7.16 -5.93
CA PRO A 128 8.67 7.95 -5.07
C PRO A 128 8.37 7.78 -3.58
N ARG A 129 7.10 7.59 -3.22
CA ARG A 129 6.68 7.41 -1.82
C ARG A 129 7.08 6.06 -1.26
N GLN A 130 6.92 5.00 -2.03
CA GLN A 130 7.38 3.66 -1.64
C GLN A 130 8.90 3.63 -1.46
N GLU A 131 9.64 4.25 -2.38
CA GLU A 131 11.10 4.33 -2.27
C GLU A 131 11.53 5.17 -1.05
N ALA A 132 10.85 6.29 -0.79
CA ALA A 132 11.09 7.11 0.39
C ALA A 132 10.85 6.34 1.70
N LEU A 133 9.75 5.58 1.80
CA LEU A 133 9.47 4.75 2.97
C LEU A 133 10.49 3.62 3.12
N ARG A 134 10.86 2.94 2.03
CA ARG A 134 11.89 1.87 2.07
C ARG A 134 13.22 2.40 2.59
N ARG A 135 13.62 3.59 2.13
CA ARG A 135 14.85 4.26 2.59
C ARG A 135 14.78 4.65 4.05
N LEU A 136 13.65 5.23 4.47
CA LEU A 136 13.41 5.58 5.87
C LEU A 136 13.56 4.35 6.77
N THR A 137 12.88 3.25 6.42
CA THR A 137 12.96 2.00 7.18
C THR A 137 14.38 1.45 7.23
N ARG A 138 15.12 1.51 6.11
CA ARG A 138 16.53 1.08 6.08
C ARG A 138 17.39 1.92 7.03
N ALA A 139 17.32 3.24 6.94
CA ALA A 139 18.08 4.14 7.82
C ALA A 139 17.74 3.91 9.31
N MET A 140 16.48 3.62 9.62
CA MET A 140 16.04 3.25 10.97
C MET A 140 16.61 1.91 11.45
N LEU A 141 16.81 0.93 10.56
CA LEU A 141 17.38 -0.38 10.91
C LEU A 141 18.91 -0.36 11.01
N GLU A 142 19.57 0.53 10.28
CA GLU A 142 21.03 0.66 10.26
C GLU A 142 21.57 1.50 11.44
N THR A 143 20.73 2.30 12.10
CA THR A 143 21.14 3.12 13.25
C THR A 143 21.20 2.31 14.56
N GLY A 144 22.34 2.39 15.26
CA GLY A 144 22.50 1.86 16.62
C GLY A 144 22.13 2.85 17.74
N SER A 145 21.70 4.06 17.41
CA SER A 145 21.41 5.13 18.37
C SER A 145 19.91 5.45 18.40
N ILE A 146 19.33 5.43 19.60
CA ILE A 146 17.93 5.78 19.83
C ILE A 146 17.68 7.24 19.44
N ASP A 147 18.58 8.17 19.75
CA ASP A 147 18.42 9.59 19.39
C ASP A 147 18.42 9.81 17.87
N ARG A 148 19.29 9.09 17.16
CA ARG A 148 19.30 9.11 15.69
C ARG A 148 18.03 8.47 15.11
N LEU A 149 17.56 7.37 15.69
CA LEU A 149 16.31 6.72 15.29
C LEU A 149 15.12 7.68 15.39
N ARG A 150 15.01 8.40 16.51
CA ARG A 150 13.97 9.43 16.74
C ARG A 150 14.04 10.54 15.69
N THR A 151 15.25 11.01 15.42
CA THR A 151 15.49 12.07 14.43
C THR A 151 15.09 11.62 13.02
N ILE A 152 15.52 10.43 12.60
CA ILE A 152 15.17 9.82 11.30
C ILE A 152 13.65 9.68 11.18
N LEU A 153 12.97 9.21 12.23
CA LEU A 153 11.50 9.09 12.27
C LEU A 153 10.80 10.44 12.05
N LEU A 154 11.21 11.49 12.77
CA LEU A 154 10.65 12.84 12.64
C LEU A 154 10.90 13.44 11.23
N ILE A 155 12.07 13.19 10.63
CA ILE A 155 12.39 13.59 9.25
C ILE A 155 11.51 12.85 8.25
N GLY A 156 11.32 11.55 8.44
CA GLY A 156 10.41 10.74 7.63
C GLY A 156 8.97 11.27 7.66
N MET A 157 8.47 11.61 8.85
CA MET A 157 7.13 12.20 9.01
C MET A 157 6.98 13.53 8.28
N THR A 158 8.01 14.38 8.34
CA THR A 158 7.98 15.71 7.72
C THR A 158 8.45 15.75 6.27
N SER A 159 8.88 14.62 5.72
CA SER A 159 9.29 14.54 4.31
C SER A 159 8.07 14.50 3.41
N GLY A 160 7.99 15.44 2.47
CA GLY A 160 6.93 15.50 1.46
C GLY A 160 6.79 14.24 0.60
N LEU A 161 7.88 13.47 0.46
CA LEU A 161 7.87 12.21 -0.29
C LEU A 161 7.40 11.01 0.55
N ALA A 162 7.43 11.07 1.88
CA ALA A 162 7.03 9.94 2.73
C ALA A 162 5.62 10.14 3.31
N LEU A 163 5.47 10.95 4.36
CA LEU A 163 4.20 11.18 5.03
C LEU A 163 3.69 12.62 4.87
N GLY A 164 4.57 13.56 4.53
CA GLY A 164 4.19 14.93 4.13
C GLY A 164 3.56 15.79 5.21
N PHE A 165 3.75 15.46 6.49
CA PHE A 165 3.29 16.33 7.57
C PHE A 165 4.12 17.62 7.60
N SER A 166 3.48 18.76 7.84
CA SER A 166 4.21 20.03 7.98
C SER A 166 5.03 20.08 9.27
N ARG A 167 4.60 19.39 10.33
CA ARG A 167 5.25 19.31 11.65
C ARG A 167 5.07 17.92 12.24
N ALA A 168 6.04 17.47 13.00
CA ALA A 168 5.95 16.25 13.79
C ALA A 168 6.63 16.44 15.15
N ALA A 169 6.08 15.80 16.18
CA ALA A 169 6.64 15.80 17.53
C ALA A 169 6.55 14.40 18.12
N LEU A 170 7.58 14.02 18.88
CA LEU A 170 7.67 12.77 19.61
C LEU A 170 7.44 13.03 21.10
N PHE A 171 6.52 12.28 21.68
CA PHE A 171 6.25 12.25 23.10
C PHE A 171 6.54 10.85 23.62
N VAL A 172 7.24 10.76 24.74
CA VAL A 172 7.50 9.51 25.45
C VAL A 172 6.73 9.54 26.76
N TYR A 173 6.15 8.40 27.11
CA TYR A 173 5.48 8.26 28.40
C TYR A 173 6.53 8.02 29.50
N ASP A 174 6.57 8.93 30.47
CA ASP A 174 7.34 8.79 31.70
C ASP A 174 6.49 8.02 32.73
N GLU A 175 6.94 6.81 33.07
CA GLU A 175 6.23 5.95 34.04
C GLU A 175 6.29 6.51 35.47
N ASP A 176 7.39 7.19 35.82
CA ASP A 176 7.61 7.73 37.16
C ASP A 176 6.74 8.98 37.37
N GLY A 177 6.73 9.88 36.39
CA GLY A 177 5.90 11.08 36.39
C GLY A 177 4.44 10.84 35.98
N ARG A 178 4.10 9.64 35.47
CA ARG A 178 2.81 9.30 34.86
C ARG A 178 2.32 10.34 33.86
N ALA A 179 3.22 10.83 33.03
CA ALA A 179 2.97 11.94 32.11
C ALA A 179 3.62 11.69 30.75
N LEU A 180 3.04 12.29 29.70
CA LEU A 180 3.68 12.35 28.39
C LEU A 180 4.68 13.51 28.38
N VAL A 181 5.94 13.20 28.16
CA VAL A 181 7.04 14.18 28.07
C VAL A 181 7.41 14.36 26.60
N GLY A 182 7.40 15.62 26.15
CA GLY A 182 7.87 15.96 24.80
C GLY A 182 9.37 15.76 24.70
N GLU A 183 9.81 14.92 23.77
CA GLU A 183 11.22 14.57 23.63
C GLU A 183 11.89 15.34 22.49
N SER A 184 11.24 15.39 21.33
CA SER A 184 11.78 16.07 20.15
C SER A 184 10.68 16.50 19.20
N ALA A 185 10.94 17.52 18.39
CA ALA A 185 10.02 18.00 17.36
C ALA A 185 10.79 18.56 16.15
N ILE A 186 10.19 18.41 14.96
CA ILE A 186 10.71 18.94 13.70
C ILE A 186 9.56 19.60 12.94
N GLY A 187 9.84 20.74 12.33
CA GLY A 187 8.94 21.48 11.46
C GLY A 187 9.09 22.99 11.64
N PRO A 188 8.55 23.79 10.72
CA PRO A 188 8.66 25.24 10.77
C PRO A 188 7.91 25.77 11.99
N ALA A 189 8.49 26.72 12.73
CA ALA A 189 7.88 27.36 13.90
C ALA A 189 6.70 28.25 13.50
N ASP A 190 6.74 28.87 12.31
CA ASP A 190 5.70 29.76 11.79
C ASP A 190 5.42 29.59 10.29
N ALA A 191 4.38 30.29 9.80
CA ALA A 191 3.98 30.23 8.39
C ALA A 191 5.03 30.83 7.43
N GLY A 192 5.82 31.80 7.89
CA GLY A 192 6.92 32.39 7.10
C GLY A 192 8.10 31.42 6.97
N GLU A 193 8.42 30.69 8.02
CA GLU A 193 9.40 29.61 8.01
C GLU A 193 8.93 28.44 7.15
N ALA A 194 7.63 28.10 7.18
CA ALA A 194 7.07 27.06 6.31
C ALA A 194 7.20 27.42 4.82
N ALA A 195 6.95 28.67 4.45
CA ALA A 195 7.14 29.15 3.09
C ALA A 195 8.62 29.11 2.66
N ARG A 196 9.56 29.38 3.58
CA ARG A 196 11.02 29.29 3.32
C ARG A 196 11.55 27.85 3.28
N ALA A 197 10.99 26.95 4.08
CA ALA A 197 11.36 25.53 4.15
C ALA A 197 10.94 24.72 2.91
N THR A 198 10.26 25.34 1.94
CA THR A 198 9.94 24.77 0.62
C THR A 198 11.19 24.66 -0.28
N SER A 199 12.37 24.51 0.30
CA SER A 199 13.64 24.33 -0.39
C SER A 199 14.01 22.85 -0.47
N GLY A 200 13.55 22.20 -1.54
CA GLY A 200 14.26 21.24 -2.42
C GLY A 200 15.12 20.08 -1.87
N LEU A 201 15.32 19.90 -0.57
CA LEU A 201 16.19 18.83 -0.06
C LEU A 201 15.49 17.48 -0.16
N SER A 202 16.16 16.52 -0.80
CA SER A 202 15.68 15.14 -0.86
C SER A 202 15.70 14.52 0.54
N LEU A 203 14.90 13.47 0.76
CA LEU A 203 14.94 12.69 2.00
C LEU A 203 16.37 12.18 2.30
N GLU A 204 17.15 11.87 1.26
CA GLU A 204 18.55 11.44 1.39
C GLU A 204 19.43 12.53 1.99
N GLN A 205 19.28 13.76 1.50
CA GLN A 205 20.08 14.90 1.99
C GLN A 205 19.78 15.17 3.46
N ARG A 206 18.50 15.10 3.85
CA ARG A 206 18.10 15.29 5.26
C ARG A 206 18.57 14.16 6.17
N ILE A 207 18.60 12.92 5.70
CA ILE A 207 19.13 11.79 6.49
C ILE A 207 20.67 11.88 6.59
N ALA A 208 21.36 12.18 5.49
CA ALA A 208 22.82 12.33 5.47
C ALA A 208 23.31 13.53 6.33
N GLU A 209 22.54 14.62 6.39
CA GLU A 209 22.80 15.73 7.32
C GLU A 209 22.74 15.27 8.78
N VAL A 210 21.82 14.37 9.15
CA VAL A 210 21.77 13.80 10.51
C VAL A 210 22.92 12.84 10.79
N GLU A 211 23.44 12.16 9.76
CA GLU A 211 24.62 11.30 9.90
C GLU A 211 25.90 12.11 10.14
N THR A 212 25.97 13.34 9.63
CA THR A 212 27.17 14.19 9.65
C THR A 212 27.13 15.29 10.71
N THR A 213 25.96 15.65 11.23
CA THR A 213 25.80 16.73 12.21
C THR A 213 25.61 16.15 13.61
N GLU A 214 26.48 16.51 14.57
CA GLU A 214 26.21 16.24 15.98
C GLU A 214 24.87 16.90 16.38
N PRO A 215 24.04 16.23 17.21
CA PRO A 215 22.71 16.71 17.54
C PRO A 215 22.76 18.06 18.27
N ARG A 216 22.55 19.16 17.55
CA ARG A 216 22.29 20.49 18.11
C ARG A 216 20.81 20.62 18.41
N TYR A 217 20.41 20.23 19.60
CA TYR A 217 19.07 20.52 20.13
C TYR A 217 19.14 21.73 21.08
N GLU A 218 18.85 22.92 20.57
CA GLU A 218 18.53 24.06 21.42
C GLU A 218 17.08 23.92 21.90
N ASN A 219 16.91 23.42 23.13
CA ASN A 219 15.64 23.41 23.84
C ASN A 219 15.21 24.84 24.19
N SER A 220 14.61 25.58 23.24
CA SER A 220 14.03 26.90 23.53
C SER A 220 12.63 26.83 24.17
N CYS A 221 11.98 25.66 24.19
CA CYS A 221 10.61 25.56 24.69
C CYS A 221 10.48 25.37 26.23
N ALA A 222 11.59 25.21 26.97
CA ALA A 222 11.57 24.95 28.41
C ALA A 222 11.68 26.21 29.32
N ARG A 223 11.75 27.43 28.76
CA ARG A 223 11.85 28.67 29.55
C ARG A 223 10.63 29.58 29.39
N SER A 224 9.49 29.14 29.89
CA SER A 224 8.47 30.07 30.38
C SER A 224 7.63 29.43 31.48
N ARG A 225 8.13 29.54 32.71
CA ARG A 225 7.35 29.65 33.94
C ARG A 225 8.29 30.03 35.08
N SER A 226 8.58 31.33 35.16
CA SER A 226 8.86 31.97 36.44
C SER A 226 7.52 32.38 37.05
N THR A 227 7.20 31.82 38.21
CA THR A 227 6.53 32.49 39.33
C THR A 227 6.85 31.68 40.57
#